data_AF-A0A2V5YYL0-F1
#
_entry.id   AF-A0A2V5YYL0-F1
#
_cell.length_a   1.000
_cell.length_b   1.000
_cell.length_c   1.000
_cell.angle_alpha   90.00
_cell.angle_beta   90.00
_cell.angle_gamma   90.00
#
_symmetry.space_group_name_H-M   'P 1'
#
loop_
_entity.id
_entity.type
_entity.pdbx_description
1 polymer ?
#
loop_
_entity_poly.entity_id
_entity_poly.type
_entity_poly.pdbx_seq_one_letter_code
_entity_poly.pdbx_strand_id
1 'polypeptide(L)' 'MGSAPVSGVGFGVSPKRTFNCLMKPQTGVLKPIPEKEMSEWARVASQAHRRATRKKRAELRRRDLPMIIWKDGRVREVPA' A
#
# COMPACT_ATOMS: atom_id res chain seq x y z
N MET A 1 -18.38 -39.87 -4.40
CA MET A 1 -18.25 -38.67 -5.25
C MET A 1 -19.16 -37.60 -4.69
N GLY A 2 -18.60 -36.53 -4.15
CA GLY A 2 -19.36 -35.44 -3.53
C GLY A 2 -18.42 -34.28 -3.24
N SER A 3 -18.06 -33.56 -4.30
CA SER A 3 -17.23 -32.36 -4.26
C SER A 3 -18.02 -31.20 -3.65
N ALA A 4 -17.61 -30.72 -2.48
CA ALA A 4 -18.10 -29.48 -1.91
C ALA A 4 -17.69 -28.29 -2.80
N PRO A 5 -18.58 -27.30 -3.04
CA PRO A 5 -18.22 -26.14 -3.83
C PRO A 5 -17.28 -25.22 -3.05
N VAL A 6 -16.20 -24.83 -3.71
CA VAL A 6 -15.23 -23.84 -3.24
C VAL A 6 -15.97 -22.52 -3.07
N SER A 7 -16.10 -22.05 -1.83
CA SER A 7 -16.64 -20.72 -1.53
C SER A 7 -15.71 -19.67 -2.11
N GLY A 8 -16.06 -19.16 -3.30
CA GLY A 8 -15.43 -18.01 -3.91
C GLY A 8 -15.64 -16.77 -3.06
N VAL A 9 -14.65 -16.40 -2.25
CA VAL A 9 -14.54 -15.05 -1.70
C VAL A 9 -14.13 -14.12 -2.83
N GLY A 10 -15.12 -13.67 -3.58
CA GLY A 10 -14.97 -12.55 -4.50
C GLY A 10 -14.62 -11.30 -3.71
N PHE A 11 -13.36 -10.86 -3.80
CA PHE A 11 -12.94 -9.53 -3.36
C PHE A 11 -13.50 -8.48 -4.34
N GLY A 12 -14.81 -8.26 -4.29
CA GLY A 12 -15.47 -7.13 -4.91
C GLY A 12 -15.10 -5.88 -4.13
N VAL A 13 -14.35 -4.97 -4.75
CA VAL A 13 -14.05 -3.65 -4.18
C VAL A 13 -15.35 -2.84 -4.21
N SER A 14 -16.16 -2.94 -3.16
CA SER A 14 -17.40 -2.14 -3.03
C SER A 14 -17.04 -0.65 -2.99
N PRO A 15 -17.53 0.20 -3.92
CA PRO A 15 -17.12 1.61 -4.03
C PRO A 15 -17.64 2.54 -2.91
N LYS A 16 -18.36 2.03 -1.91
CA LYS A 16 -19.09 2.84 -0.92
C LYS A 16 -18.77 2.51 0.54
N ARG A 17 -17.65 1.84 0.82
CA ARG A 17 -17.14 1.77 2.18
C ARG A 17 -16.14 2.91 2.33
N THR A 18 -16.56 3.98 3.00
CA THR A 18 -15.68 5.04 3.46
C THR A 18 -14.49 4.41 4.16
N PHE A 19 -13.38 4.28 3.42
CA PHE A 19 -12.07 4.03 3.99
C PHE A 19 -11.75 5.28 4.79
N ASN A 20 -12.23 5.35 6.04
CA ASN A 20 -11.58 6.13 7.07
C ASN A 20 -10.25 5.43 7.35
N CYS A 21 -9.35 5.55 6.37
CA CYS A 21 -7.97 5.20 6.49
C CYS A 21 -7.42 6.18 7.51
N LEU A 22 -7.38 5.74 8.77
CA LEU A 22 -6.81 6.44 9.91
C LEU A 22 -5.28 6.50 9.73
N MET A 23 -4.83 7.13 8.64
CA MET A 23 -3.43 7.47 8.34
C MET A 23 -3.20 8.96 8.63
N LYS A 24 -3.90 9.51 9.63
CA LYS A 24 -3.52 10.78 10.24
C LYS A 24 -2.66 10.45 11.45
N PRO A 25 -1.32 10.58 11.39
CA PRO A 25 -0.55 10.69 12.62
C PRO A 25 -1.10 11.90 13.38
N GLN A 26 -1.62 11.69 14.59
CA GLN A 26 -2.26 12.73 15.39
C GLN A 26 -1.25 13.74 15.99
N THR A 27 0.03 13.67 15.65
CA THR A 27 1.08 14.45 16.32
C THR A 27 2.24 14.78 15.38
N GLY A 28 2.29 16.03 14.88
CA GLY A 28 3.44 16.57 14.17
C GLY A 28 3.86 15.84 12.88
N VAL A 29 4.82 16.39 12.16
CA VAL A 29 5.47 15.67 11.06
C VAL A 29 6.38 14.62 11.69
N LEU A 30 5.89 13.37 11.79
CA LEU A 30 6.73 12.25 12.24
C LEU A 30 7.92 12.13 11.29
N LYS A 31 9.12 12.27 11.84
CA LYS A 31 10.36 12.09 11.09
C LYS A 31 10.56 10.60 10.82
N PRO A 32 10.97 10.20 9.60
CA PRO A 32 11.34 8.82 9.33
C PRO A 32 12.47 8.38 10.27
N ILE A 33 12.33 7.20 10.86
CA ILE A 33 13.39 6.59 11.67
C ILE A 33 14.53 6.18 10.71
N PRO A 34 15.79 6.51 10.97
CA PRO A 34 16.92 6.02 10.18
C PRO A 34 17.01 4.48 10.21
N GLU A 35 17.38 3.84 9.11
CA GLU A 35 17.48 2.37 9.05
C GLU A 35 18.46 1.77 10.08
N LYS A 36 19.49 2.52 10.46
CA LYS A 36 20.48 2.11 11.47
C LYS A 36 19.88 1.99 12.87
N GLU A 37 18.78 2.70 13.12
CA GLU A 37 18.07 2.75 14.40
C GLU A 37 16.83 1.84 14.41
N MET A 38 16.50 1.23 13.26
CA MET A 38 15.39 0.28 13.16
C MET A 38 15.77 -1.08 13.74
N SER A 39 14.80 -1.75 14.37
CA SER A 39 14.96 -3.17 14.69
C SER A 39 15.16 -4.01 13.42
N GLU A 40 15.78 -5.18 13.55
CA GLU A 40 16.06 -6.05 12.40
C GLU A 40 14.79 -6.39 11.61
N TRP A 41 13.72 -6.75 12.30
CA TRP A 41 12.42 -7.03 11.70
C TRP A 41 11.84 -5.82 10.97
N ALA A 42 11.95 -4.62 11.55
CA ALA A 42 11.50 -3.39 10.91
C ALA A 42 12.31 -3.08 9.64
N ARG A 43 13.62 -3.35 9.66
CA ARG A 43 14.48 -3.20 8.49
C ARG A 43 14.10 -4.17 7.37
N VAL A 44 13.87 -5.44 7.70
CA VAL A 44 13.43 -6.46 6.73
C VAL A 44 12.08 -6.09 6.14
N ALA A 45 11.11 -5.69 6.97
CA ALA A 45 9.80 -5.24 6.52
C ALA A 45 9.91 -4.00 5.61
N SER A 46 10.71 -3.00 5.98
CA SER A 46 10.98 -1.80 5.17
C SER A 46 11.57 -2.17 3.81
N GLN A 47 12.54 -3.09 3.77
CA GLN A 47 13.13 -3.57 2.52
C GLN A 47 12.12 -4.32 1.65
N ALA A 48 11.29 -5.19 2.24
CA ALA A 48 10.24 -5.91 1.55
C ALA A 48 9.20 -4.95 0.95
N HIS A 49 8.78 -3.94 1.71
CA HIS A 49 7.90 -2.87 1.24
C HIS A 49 8.52 -2.14 0.04
N ARG A 50 9.80 -1.72 0.12
CA ARG A 50 10.48 -1.08 -1.01
C ARG A 50 10.51 -1.96 -2.26
N ARG A 51 10.77 -3.25 -2.11
CA ARG A 51 10.76 -4.22 -3.23
C ARG A 51 9.36 -4.32 -3.85
N ALA A 52 8.32 -4.45 -3.02
CA ALA A 52 6.94 -4.51 -3.48
C ALA A 52 6.53 -3.23 -4.23
N THR A 53 6.86 -2.05 -3.68
CA THR A 53 6.58 -0.76 -4.33
C THR A 53 7.30 -0.63 -5.67
N ARG A 54 8.57 -1.06 -5.77
CA ARG A 54 9.30 -1.06 -7.05
C ARG A 54 8.62 -1.93 -8.11
N LYS A 55 8.19 -3.15 -7.74
CA LYS A 55 7.47 -4.05 -8.64
C LYS A 55 6.13 -3.45 -9.09
N LYS A 56 5.35 -2.92 -8.14
CA LYS A 56 4.08 -2.23 -8.44
C LYS A 56 4.28 -1.07 -9.40
N ARG A 57 5.32 -0.28 -9.17
CA ARG A 57 5.66 0.89 -9.99
C ARG A 57 6.03 0.50 -11.42
N ALA A 58 6.86 -0.53 -11.59
CA ALA A 58 7.19 -1.07 -12.91
C ALA A 58 5.94 -1.56 -13.65
N GLU A 59 5.02 -2.23 -12.95
CA GLU A 59 3.77 -2.70 -13.54
C GLU A 59 2.86 -1.55 -13.97
N LEU A 60 2.76 -0.49 -13.15
CA LEU A 60 1.99 0.70 -13.49
C LEU A 60 2.56 1.41 -14.72
N ARG A 61 3.89 1.54 -14.83
CA ARG A 61 4.56 2.09 -16.03
C ARG A 61 4.24 1.28 -17.28
N ARG A 62 4.28 -0.04 -17.20
CA ARG A 62 3.96 -0.92 -18.34
C ARG A 62 2.54 -0.75 -18.85
N ARG A 63 1.62 -0.31 -17.99
CA ARG A 63 0.21 -0.10 -18.30
C ARG A 63 -0.13 1.38 -18.54
N ASP A 64 0.87 2.27 -18.56
CA ASP A 64 0.70 3.73 -18.61
C ASP A 64 -0.28 4.27 -17.55
N LEU A 65 -0.29 3.65 -16.38
CA LEU A 65 -1.16 4.04 -15.26
C LEU A 65 -0.39 4.89 -14.24
N PRO A 66 -1.01 5.93 -13.67
CA PRO A 66 -0.40 6.71 -12.61
C PRO A 66 -0.33 5.91 -11.30
N MET A 67 0.63 6.27 -10.46
CA MET A 67 0.72 5.78 -9.09
C MET A 67 -0.07 6.70 -8.16
N ILE A 68 -0.96 6.11 -7.36
CA ILE A 68 -1.76 6.84 -6.39
C ILE A 68 -0.96 6.99 -5.09
N ILE A 69 -0.80 8.22 -4.60
CA ILE A 69 -0.16 8.55 -3.33
C ILE A 69 -1.06 9.44 -2.47
N TRP A 70 -0.86 9.38 -1.16
CA TRP A 70 -1.43 10.34 -0.21
C TRP A 70 -0.40 11.45 0.03
N LYS A 71 -0.74 12.70 -0.30
CA LYS A 71 0.15 13.85 -0.10
C LYS A 71 -0.67 15.09 0.25
N ASP A 72 -0.21 15.86 1.23
CA ASP A 72 -0.85 17.11 1.68
C ASP A 72 -2.33 16.93 2.09
N GLY A 73 -2.66 15.79 2.70
CA GLY A 73 -4.01 15.48 3.16
C GLY A 73 -5.01 15.13 2.04
N ARG A 74 -4.52 14.88 0.82
CA ARG A 74 -5.35 14.50 -0.33
C ARG A 74 -4.73 13.34 -1.10
N VAL A 75 -5.58 12.58 -1.80
CA VAL A 75 -5.12 11.59 -2.78
C VAL A 75 -4.62 12.35 -4.01
N ARG A 76 -3.42 12.00 -4.49
CA ARG A 76 -2.83 12.53 -5.72
C ARG A 76 -2.35 11.41 -6.62
N GLU A 77 -2.52 11.60 -7.91
CA GLU A 77 -1.91 10.77 -8.94
C GLU A 77 -0.52 11.33 -9.27
N VAL A 78 0.48 10.46 -9.29
CA VAL A 78 1.85 10.80 -9.70
C VAL A 78 2.34 9.85 -10.77
N PRO A 79 3.25 10.28 -11.66
CA PRO A 79 3.87 9.37 -12.61
C PRO A 79 4.48 8.15 -11.90
N ALA A 80 4.15 6.97 -12.43
CA ALA A 80 4.75 5.71 -12.02
C ALA A 80 6.22 5.70 -12.42
#